data_AF-A0A2V6KJW4-F1
#
_entry.id   AF-A0A2V6KJW4-F1
#
_cell.length_a   1.000
_cell.length_b   1.000
_cell.length_c   1.000
_cell.angle_alpha   90.00
_cell.angle_beta   90.00
_cell.angle_gamma   90.00
#
_symmetry.space_group_name_H-M   'P 1'
#
loop_
_entity.id
_entity.type
_entity.pdbx_description
1 polymer ?
#
loop_
_entity_poly.entity_id
_entity_poly.type
_entity_poly.pdbx_seq_one_letter_code
_entity_poly.pdbx_strand_id
1 'polypeptide(L)'
;MKTPKIDDKLRLQADFGETDAICVEVLKNPATEEGLLLKIMARGQFEQGQQVWIIDRDGSKVGATVENVLTQTVDREVTLSTVLPA
;
A
#
# COMPACT_ATOMS: atom_id res chain seq x y z
N MET A 1 -6.01 12.60 -0.06
CA MET A 1 -5.80 11.42 -0.91
C MET A 1 -7.12 10.75 -1.22
N LYS A 2 -7.41 10.45 -2.48
CA LYS A 2 -8.60 9.66 -2.88
C LYS A 2 -8.31 8.17 -2.80
N THR A 3 -9.35 7.35 -2.65
CA THR A 3 -9.24 5.90 -2.74
C THR A 3 -8.58 5.49 -4.06
N PRO A 4 -7.45 4.77 -4.02
CA PRO A 4 -6.83 4.21 -5.22
C PRO A 4 -7.80 3.33 -6.00
N LYS A 5 -7.58 3.23 -7.30
CA LYS A 5 -8.27 2.27 -8.18
C LYS A 5 -7.30 1.18 -8.59
N ILE A 6 -7.86 0.07 -9.07
CA ILE A 6 -7.09 -0.95 -9.77
C ILE A 6 -6.34 -0.29 -10.93
N ASP A 7 -5.09 -0.70 -11.13
CA ASP A 7 -4.10 -0.18 -12.07
C ASP A 7 -3.55 1.22 -11.76
N ASP A 8 -3.97 1.86 -10.66
CA ASP A 8 -3.34 3.10 -10.23
C ASP A 8 -1.89 2.85 -9.80
N LYS A 9 -0.99 3.69 -10.33
CA LYS A 9 0.40 3.76 -9.88
C LYS A 9 0.45 4.52 -8.56
N LEU A 10 0.98 3.86 -7.53
CA LEU A 10 1.22 4.39 -6.20
C LEU A 10 2.72 4.60 -5.99
N ARG A 11 3.07 5.62 -5.21
CA ARG A 11 4.43 5.83 -4.72
C ARG A 11 4.45 5.51 -3.24
N LEU A 12 5.36 4.64 -2.84
CA LEU A 12 5.53 4.22 -1.46
C LEU A 12 6.85 4.71 -0.93
N GLN A 13 6.89 5.04 0.36
CA GLN A 13 8.11 5.28 1.11
C GLN A 13 8.16 4.31 2.28
N ALA A 14 9.14 3.41 2.24
CA ALA A 14 9.50 2.48 3.30
C ALA A 14 10.86 2.88 3.88
N ASP A 15 11.34 2.14 4.88
CA ASP A 15 12.62 2.43 5.55
C ASP A 15 13.83 2.40 4.60
N PHE A 16 13.73 1.60 3.54
CA PHE A 16 14.78 1.46 2.52
C PHE A 16 14.69 2.48 1.39
N GLY A 17 13.76 3.43 1.47
CA GLY A 17 13.56 4.49 0.48
C GLY A 17 12.22 4.40 -0.24
N GLU A 18 12.16 5.05 -1.40
CA GLU A 18 10.94 5.15 -2.18
C GLU A 18 10.88 4.11 -3.29
N THR A 19 9.69 3.56 -3.52
CA THR A 19 9.44 2.59 -4.59
C THR A 19 8.08 2.85 -5.23
N ASP A 20 7.96 2.46 -6.50
CA ASP A 20 6.69 2.48 -7.22
C ASP A 20 5.94 1.15 -7.00
N ALA A 21 4.62 1.24 -6.96
CA ALA A 21 3.73 0.10 -6.85
C ALA A 21 2.52 0.27 -7.76
N ILE A 22 1.89 -0.84 -8.14
CA ILE A 22 0.63 -0.85 -8.87
C ILE A 22 -0.45 -1.42 -7.95
N CYS A 23 -1.56 -0.71 -7.77
CA CYS A 23 -2.71 -1.24 -7.05
C CYS A 23 -3.43 -2.29 -7.90
N VAL A 24 -3.56 -3.51 -7.37
CA VAL A 24 -4.21 -4.62 -8.08
C VAL A 24 -5.55 -5.01 -7.45
N GLU A 25 -5.77 -4.67 -6.19
CA GLU A 25 -7.04 -4.91 -5.51
C GLU A 25 -7.31 -3.87 -4.42
N VAL A 26 -8.57 -3.50 -4.23
CA VAL A 26 -9.03 -2.58 -3.19
C VAL A 26 -10.20 -3.23 -2.47
N LEU A 27 -10.03 -3.51 -1.19
CA LEU A 27 -11.02 -4.16 -0.33
C LEU A 27 -11.31 -3.28 0.89
N LYS A 28 -12.50 -3.45 1.47
CA LYS A 28 -12.76 -2.92 2.81
C LYS A 28 -12.01 -3.74 3.84
N ASN A 29 -11.42 -3.08 4.83
CA ASN A 29 -10.78 -3.78 5.94
C ASN A 29 -11.85 -4.21 6.96
N PRO A 30 -12.11 -5.52 7.17
CA PRO A 30 -13.09 -5.95 8.16
C PRO A 30 -12.67 -5.63 9.61
N ALA A 31 -11.40 -5.32 9.86
CA ALA A 31 -10.90 -4.97 11.19
C ALA A 31 -11.20 -3.51 11.60
N THR A 32 -11.51 -2.63 10.64
CA THR A 32 -11.74 -1.19 10.89
C THR A 32 -12.81 -0.63 9.95
N GLU A 33 -13.84 0.03 10.50
CA GLU A 33 -15.04 0.46 9.74
C GLU A 33 -14.73 1.35 8.53
N GLU A 34 -13.72 2.21 8.65
CA GLU A 34 -13.24 3.11 7.59
C GLU A 34 -11.94 2.64 6.91
N GLY A 35 -11.44 1.47 7.29
CA GLY A 35 -10.18 0.95 6.77
C GLY A 35 -10.32 0.33 5.39
N LEU A 36 -9.20 0.35 4.67
CA LEU A 36 -9.03 -0.28 3.38
C LEU A 36 -7.85 -1.25 3.42
N LEU A 37 -8.00 -2.34 2.69
CA LEU A 37 -6.91 -3.23 2.32
C LEU A 37 -6.58 -2.99 0.85
N LEU A 38 -5.37 -2.55 0.58
CA LEU A 38 -4.84 -2.36 -0.77
C LEU A 38 -3.90 -3.50 -1.07
N LYS A 39 -4.22 -4.35 -2.05
CA LYS A 39 -3.21 -5.25 -2.61
C LYS A 39 -2.49 -4.51 -3.71
N ILE A 40 -1.17 -4.59 -3.66
CA ILE A 40 -0.29 -3.91 -4.58
C ILE A 40 0.77 -4.88 -5.11
N MET A 41 1.24 -4.63 -6.32
CA MET A 41 2.47 -5.21 -6.85
C MET A 41 3.58 -4.18 -6.71
N ALA A 42 4.61 -4.50 -5.94
CA ALA A 42 5.71 -3.59 -5.67
C ALA A 42 7.06 -4.31 -5.70
N ARG A 43 8.07 -3.61 -6.19
CA ARG A 43 9.46 -4.06 -6.08
C ARG A 43 10.08 -3.52 -4.81
N GLY A 44 10.83 -4.37 -4.10
CA GLY A 44 11.56 -3.97 -2.90
C GLY A 44 11.42 -4.96 -1.76
N GLN A 45 12.00 -4.59 -0.62
CA GLN A 45 11.88 -5.34 0.63
C GLN A 45 10.70 -4.82 1.45
N PHE A 46 9.81 -5.74 1.83
CA PHE A 46 8.66 -5.51 2.67
C PHE A 46 8.58 -6.63 3.70
N GLU A 47 8.22 -6.28 4.93
CA GLU A 47 8.05 -7.22 6.02
C GLU A 47 6.66 -7.04 6.65
N GLN A 48 6.03 -8.13 7.08
CA GLN A 48 4.76 -8.05 7.78
C GLN A 48 4.91 -7.25 9.08
N GLY A 49 3.96 -6.35 9.35
CA GLY A 49 3.99 -5.42 10.47
C GLY A 49 4.80 -4.14 10.21
N GLN A 50 5.51 -4.04 9.08
CA GLN A 50 6.22 -2.82 8.70
C GLN A 50 5.23 -1.68 8.43
N GLN A 51 5.59 -0.47 8.88
CA GLN A 51 4.87 0.75 8.52
C GLN A 51 5.48 1.38 7.26
N VAL A 52 4.63 1.77 6.32
CA VAL A 52 5.01 2.47 5.08
C VAL A 52 4.13 3.69 4.86
N TRP A 53 4.58 4.61 4.00
CA TRP A 53 3.81 5.77 3.60
C TRP A 53 3.40 5.65 2.14
N ILE A 54 2.11 5.81 1.86
CA ILE A 54 1.60 6.04 0.51
C ILE A 54 1.68 7.55 0.25
N ILE A 55 2.41 7.93 -0.78
CA ILE A 55 2.62 9.33 -1.16
C ILE A 55 1.61 9.70 -2.27
N ASP A 56 0.78 10.70 -2.01
CA ASP A 56 -0.15 11.26 -3.00
C ASP A 56 0.58 12.20 -3.98
N ARG A 57 -0.10 12.55 -5.08
CA ARG A 57 0.43 13.45 -6.12
C ARG A 57 0.76 14.84 -5.60
N ASP A 58 0.09 15.30 -4.54
CA ASP A 58 0.34 16.57 -3.87
C ASP A 58 1.47 16.51 -2.82
N GLY A 59 2.08 15.33 -2.62
CA GLY A 59 3.12 15.08 -1.63
C GLY A 59 2.61 14.72 -0.24
N SER A 60 1.29 14.72 -0.02
CA SER A 60 0.67 14.24 1.22
C SER A 60 0.99 12.77 1.43
N LYS A 61 1.11 12.37 2.70
CA LYS A 61 1.44 11.00 3.09
C LYS A 61 0.30 10.38 3.87
N VAL A 62 -0.08 9.17 3.49
CA VAL A 62 -1.02 8.34 4.25
C VAL A 62 -0.27 7.14 4.80
N GLY A 63 -0.39 6.90 6.09
CA GLY A 63 0.24 5.75 6.74
C GLY A 63 -0.47 4.45 6.35
N ALA A 64 0.31 3.41 6.12
CA ALA A 64 -0.21 2.07 5.90
C ALA A 64 0.66 1.02 6.61
N THR A 65 0.04 -0.06 7.06
CA THR A 65 0.71 -1.20 7.67
C THR A 65 0.77 -2.34 6.67
N VAL A 66 1.92 -2.99 6.52
CA VAL A 66 2.06 -4.20 5.71
C VAL A 66 1.42 -5.37 6.46
N GLU A 67 0.27 -5.83 5.99
CA GLU A 67 -0.46 -6.96 6.58
C GLU A 67 0.05 -8.30 6.08
N ASN A 68 0.49 -8.36 4.81
CA ASN A 68 0.98 -9.59 4.21
C ASN A 68 1.93 -9.29 3.04
N VAL A 69 2.84 -10.23 2.77
CA VAL A 69 3.78 -10.18 1.64
C VAL A 69 3.84 -11.57 0.99
N LEU A 70 3.40 -11.68 -0.25
CA LEU A 70 3.53 -12.90 -1.05
C LEU A 70 4.64 -12.71 -2.09
N THR A 71 5.70 -13.50 -1.97
CA THR A 71 6.82 -13.50 -2.91
C THR A 71 6.59 -14.54 -4.00
N GLN A 72 5.92 -14.15 -5.08
CA GLN A 72 5.66 -15.03 -6.23
C GLN A 72 6.58 -14.74 -7.42
N THR A 73 7.02 -13.48 -7.59
CA THR A 73 7.89 -13.06 -8.69
C THR A 73 8.96 -12.06 -8.20
N VAL A 74 9.67 -11.41 -9.14
CA VAL A 74 10.56 -10.28 -8.82
C VAL A 74 9.81 -9.15 -8.12
N ASP A 75 8.55 -8.94 -8.54
CA ASP A 75 7.65 -8.03 -7.86
C ASP A 75 6.84 -8.84 -6.83
N ARG A 76 6.65 -8.25 -5.66
CA ARG A 76 5.98 -8.86 -4.53
C ARG A 76 4.55 -8.37 -4.48
N GLU A 77 3.61 -9.27 -4.22
CA GLU A 77 2.26 -8.87 -3.85
C GLU A 77 2.29 -8.49 -2.37
N VAL A 78 1.89 -7.27 -2.05
CA VAL A 78 1.87 -6.74 -0.69
C VAL A 78 0.46 -6.30 -0.37
N THR A 79 -0.06 -6.72 0.78
CA THR A 79 -1.33 -6.22 1.31
C THR A 79 -1.04 -5.11 2.30
N LEU A 80 -1.54 -3.91 2.03
CA LEU A 80 -1.44 -2.75 2.90
C LEU A 80 -2.78 -2.47 3.57
N SER A 81 -2.79 -2.33 4.89
CA SER A 81 -3.91 -1.79 5.67
C SER A 81 -3.74 -0.30 5.87
N THR A 82 -4.75 0.49 5.53
CA THR A 82 -4.70 1.95 5.65
C THR A 82 -6.08 2.54 5.94
N VAL A 83 -6.11 3.76 6.47
CA VAL A 83 -7.31 4.59 6.58
C VAL A 83 -7.05 5.85 5.80
N LEU A 84 -7.89 6.12 4.80
CA LEU A 84 -7.75 7.33 3.98
C LEU A 84 -8.47 8.50 4.65
N PRO A 85 -7.86 9.70 4.67
CA PRO A 85 -8.55 10.90 5.12
C PRO A 85 -9.74 11.21 4.18
N ALA A 86 -10.84 11.67 4.77
CA ALA A 86 -12.09 12.03 4.07
C ALA A 86 -11.92 13.15 3.04
#